data_AF-A0A8J7RSE2-F1
#
_entry.id   AF-A0A8J7RSE2-F1
#
_cell.length_a   1.000
_cell.length_b   1.000
_cell.length_c   1.000
_cell.angle_alpha   90.00
_cell.angle_beta   90.00
_cell.angle_gamma   90.00
#
_symmetry.space_group_name_H-M   'P 1'
#
loop_
_entity.id
_entity.type
_entity.pdbx_description
1 polymer ?
#
loop_
_entity_poly.entity_id
_entity_poly.type
_entity_poly.pdbx_seq_one_letter_code
_entity_poly.pdbx_strand_id
1 'polypeptide(L)' 'MDEKRFTIVDKQGSGLTSALQEIVDRQTGVHYLTWQSGYAGGITPLLGADGRPVITARGTEYDA' A
#
# COMPACT_ATOMS: atom_id res chain seq x y z
N MET A 1 -4.38 -9.22 -20.16
CA MET A 1 -4.88 -9.07 -18.78
C MET A 1 -4.54 -7.66 -18.37
N ASP A 2 -5.54 -6.88 -17.96
CA ASP A 2 -5.29 -5.50 -17.53
C ASP A 2 -4.31 -5.49 -16.34
N GLU A 3 -3.37 -4.56 -16.37
CA GLU A 3 -2.39 -4.41 -15.31
C GLU A 3 -3.08 -3.96 -14.01
N LYS A 4 -2.74 -4.59 -12.88
CA LYS A 4 -3.36 -4.25 -11.59
C LYS A 4 -2.99 -2.81 -11.22
N ARG A 5 -4.00 -1.95 -11.03
CA ARG A 5 -3.80 -0.56 -10.57
C ARG A 5 -3.10 -0.49 -9.22
N PHE A 6 -3.47 -1.37 -8.28
CA PHE A 6 -2.86 -1.42 -6.95
C PHE A 6 -1.94 -2.63 -6.84
N THR A 7 -0.75 -2.42 -6.30
CA THR A 7 0.21 -3.49 -6.00
C THR A 7 0.59 -3.47 -4.52
N ILE A 8 0.83 -4.64 -3.95
CA ILE A 8 1.38 -4.77 -2.59
C ILE A 8 2.89 -4.64 -2.72
N VAL A 9 3.50 -3.74 -1.93
CA VAL A 9 4.94 -3.50 -1.91
C VAL A 9 5.59 -4.17 -0.70
N ASP A 10 4.89 -4.17 0.43
CA ASP A 10 5.30 -4.89 1.62
C ASP A 10 4.08 -5.50 2.33
N LYS A 11 4.30 -6.62 3.01
CA LYS A 11 3.28 -7.27 3.83
C LYS A 11 3.93 -7.83 5.09
N GLN A 12 3.40 -7.38 6.22
CA GLN A 12 3.78 -7.87 7.53
C GLN A 12 2.59 -8.59 8.18
N GLY A 13 2.86 -9.75 8.75
CA GLY A 13 1.85 -10.58 9.41
C GLY A 13 0.97 -11.39 8.45
N SER A 14 -0.14 -11.92 8.99
CA SER A 14 -1.04 -12.81 8.26
C SER A 14 -2.50 -12.41 8.50
N GLY A 15 -3.35 -12.55 7.48
CA GLY A 15 -4.77 -12.16 7.57
C GLY A 15 -5.57 -12.91 8.64
N LEU A 16 -5.04 -14.01 9.19
CA LEU A 16 -5.68 -14.76 10.27
C LEU A 16 -5.51 -14.10 11.64
N THR A 17 -4.44 -13.31 11.84
CA THR A 17 -4.17 -12.60 13.11
C THR A 17 -4.26 -11.09 12.91
N SER A 18 -3.27 -10.54 12.23
CA SER A 18 -3.19 -9.16 11.80
C SER A 18 -2.29 -9.08 10.58
N ALA A 19 -2.73 -8.39 9.53
CA ALA A 19 -1.88 -8.06 8.39
C ALA A 19 -1.78 -6.55 8.23
N LEU A 20 -0.55 -6.07 8.07
CA LEU A 20 -0.21 -4.71 7.72
C LEU A 20 0.40 -4.76 6.32
N GLN A 21 -0.10 -3.95 5.39
CA GLN A 21 0.39 -3.95 4.02
C GLN A 21 0.64 -2.54 3.54
N GLU A 22 1.77 -2.34 2.89
CA GLU A 22 1.99 -1.18 2.05
C GLU A 22 1.49 -1.50 0.64
N ILE A 23 0.61 -0.66 0.12
CA ILE A 23 0.12 -0.77 -1.26
C ILE A 23 0.36 0.53 -2.02
N VAL A 24 0.60 0.43 -3.32
CA VAL A 24 0.80 1.58 -4.20
C VAL A 24 -0.27 1.64 -5.28
N ASP A 25 -0.87 2.82 -5.48
CA ASP A 25 -1.64 3.13 -6.67
C ASP A 25 -0.70 3.47 -7.83
N ARG A 26 -0.53 2.54 -8.78
CA ARG A 26 0.39 2.69 -9.92
C ARG A 26 0.00 3.82 -10.87
N GLN A 27 -1.24 4.32 -10.83
CA GLN A 27 -1.67 5.47 -11.64
C GLN A 27 -1.22 6.81 -11.04
N THR A 28 -1.23 6.94 -9.72
CA THR A 28 -0.90 8.19 -9.01
C THR A 28 0.50 8.19 -8.39
N GLY A 29 1.07 7.01 -8.14
CA GLY A 29 2.30 6.81 -7.40
C GLY A 29 2.11 6.89 -5.88
N VAL A 30 0.88 7.10 -5.38
CA VAL A 30 0.62 7.28 -3.94
C VAL A 30 0.71 5.94 -3.19
N HIS A 31 1.40 5.97 -2.06
CA HIS A 31 1.53 4.84 -1.14
C HIS A 31 0.44 4.91 -0.06
N TYR A 32 -0.07 3.74 0.31
CA TYR A 32 -1.07 3.58 1.36
C TYR A 32 -0.61 2.50 2.35
N LEU A 33 -0.88 2.75 3.63
CA LEU A 33 -0.80 1.74 4.66
C LEU A 33 -2.20 1.19 4.89
N THR A 34 -2.34 -0.12 4.73
CA THR A 34 -3.57 -0.85 5.06
C THR A 34 -3.31 -1.76 6.25
N TRP A 35 -4.32 -1.94 7.08
CA TRP A 35 -4.27 -2.93 8.14
C TRP A 35 -5.58 -3.71 8.22
N GLN A 36 -5.48 -4.96 8.66
CA GLN A 36 -6.61 -5.83 8.97
C GLN A 36 -6.31 -6.65 10.21
N SER A 37 -7.34 -6.93 11.01
CA SER A 37 -7.31 -7.85 12.14
C SER A 37 -8.70 -8.45 12.31
N GLY A 38 -8.85 -9.75 12.02
CA GLY A 38 -10.17 -10.38 11.94
C GLY A 38 -11.09 -9.67 10.92
N TYR A 39 -12.22 -9.14 11.39
CA TYR A 39 -13.19 -8.41 10.56
C TYR A 39 -13.03 -6.88 10.59
N ALA A 40 -12.02 -6.37 11.30
CA ALA A 40 -11.70 -4.95 11.35
C ALA A 40 -10.53 -4.61 10.42
N GLY A 41 -10.49 -3.37 9.95
CA GLY A 41 -9.39 -2.88 9.14
C GLY A 41 -9.54 -1.41 8.74
N GLY A 42 -8.55 -0.91 8.03
CA GLY A 42 -8.54 0.46 7.53
C GLY A 42 -7.43 0.72 6.53
N ILE A 43 -7.49 1.90 5.90
CA ILE A 43 -6.52 2.39 4.92
C ILE A 43 -6.25 3.87 5.19
N THR A 44 -4.98 4.27 5.08
CA THR A 44 -4.53 5.66 5.13
C THR A 44 -3.43 5.89 4.10
N PRO A 45 -3.30 7.08 3.50
CA PRO A 45 -2.07 7.43 2.81
C PRO A 45 -0.87 7.28 3.75
N LEU A 46 0.24 6.76 3.23
CA LEU A 46 1.51 6.80 3.94
C LEU A 46 2.02 8.25 3.87
N LEU A 47 2.32 8.85 5.01
CA LEU A 47 2.73 10.25 5.09
C LEU A 47 4.25 10.35 5.25
N GLY A 48 4.85 11.28 4.51
CA GLY A 48 6.22 11.70 4.72
C GLY A 48 6.37 12.60 5.93
N ALA A 49 7.61 12.96 6.26
CA ALA A 49 7.93 13.84 7.39
C ALA A 49 7.31 15.25 7.28
N ASP A 50 6.94 15.67 6.07
CA ASP A 50 6.27 16.95 5.78
C ASP A 50 4.73 16.87 5.89
N GLY A 51 4.19 15.71 6.27
CA GLY A 51 2.76 15.45 6.37
C GLY A 51 2.06 15.27 5.02
N ARG A 52 2.79 15.21 3.91
CA ARG A 52 2.23 14.93 2.58
C ARG A 52 2.26 13.44 2.27
N PRO A 53 1.38 12.95 1.38
CA PRO A 53 1.46 11.57 0.92
C PRO A 53 2.82 11.26 0.29
N VAL A 54 3.34 10.07 0.57
CA VAL A 54 4.50 9.50 -0.12
C VAL A 54 4.08 9.18 -1.56
N ILE A 55 4.81 9.71 -2.53
CA ILE A 55 4.56 9.54 -3.96
C ILE A 55 5.84 9.09 -4.63
N THR A 56 5.80 7.95 -5.31
CA THR A 56 6.90 7.48 -6.16
C THR A 56 6.66 7.87 -7.62
N ALA A 57 7.75 8.18 -8.33
CA ALA A 57 7.69 8.51 -9.75
C ALA A 57 7.06 7.37 -10.58
N ARG A 58 6.25 7.73 -11.58
CA ARG A 58 5.61 6.75 -12.46
C ARG A 58 6.66 5.92 -13.20
N GLY A 59 6.45 4.61 -13.27
CA GLY A 59 7.31 3.69 -14.02
C GLY A 59 8.42 3.03 -13.19
N THR A 60 8.51 3.29 -11.89
CA THR A 60 9.27 2.41 -10.99
C THR A 60 8.57 1.06 -10.90
N GLU A 61 9.30 0.00 -11.24
CA GLU A 61 8.85 -1.36 -11.01
C GLU A 61 8.87 -1.64 -9.50
N TYR A 62 7.80 -2.26 -9.02
CA TYR A 62 7.74 -2.82 -7.67
C TYR A 62 7.90 -4.32 -7.84
N ASP A 63 8.96 -4.89 -7.29
CA ASP A 63 9.11 -6.34 -7.23
C ASP A 63 7.98 -6.88 -6.35
N ALA A 64 7.14 -7.73 -6.95
CA ALA A 64 5.96 -8.33 -6.31
C ALA A 64 6.27 -9.69 -5.69
#